data_AF-U7NGV1-F1
#
_entry.id   AF-U7NGV1-F1
#
_cell.length_a   1.000
_cell.length_b   1.000
_cell.length_c   1.000
_cell.angle_alpha   90.00
_cell.angle_beta   90.00
_cell.angle_gamma   90.00
#
_symmetry.space_group_name_H-M   'P 1'
#
loop_
_entity.id
_entity.type
_entity.pdbx_description
1 polymer ?
#
loop_
_entity_poly.entity_id
_entity_poly.type
_entity_poly.pdbx_seq_one_letter_code
_entity_poly.pdbx_strand_id
1 'polypeptide(L)'
;MDKASPKNTCSPLQLLSASSLALVLLGCGGGSSGGNTGTTGEKRSIQPPTLESTYYTVDEGVETRLAGNLHGAEIQSYTLEEDIDLTVSAVPDDTGLILTAPFVNAPQLVNLLVTFNANGINYERFLAIQIRNTSAKAIEEKTRLIMNDASSLLNLGQDMALYHFSVDTAYLYGLIPHSEKLRLLDEFSPESSPVHSQLQSQLDELSTAFSDYEKGIVSDSELKQQIDVINALAEQHGEYGVQKLIDISDFSEAVVPALTYGTLKFSEEIGFFSRFVGTNDYGSWQDGKLILNESYAPIASLIRTNLSQDIRCDAF
;
A
#
# COMPACT_ATOMS: atom_id res chain seq x y z
N MET A 1 -42.28 -15.05 20.26
CA MET A 1 -41.42 -13.89 20.59
C MET A 1 -40.20 -14.02 19.70
N ASP A 2 -40.33 -13.46 18.50
CA ASP A 2 -39.32 -13.52 17.44
C ASP A 2 -38.15 -12.62 17.81
N LYS A 3 -36.94 -13.18 17.85
CA LYS A 3 -35.70 -12.41 17.91
C LYS A 3 -34.99 -12.51 16.58
N ALA A 4 -34.83 -11.33 15.98
CA ALA A 4 -34.23 -11.09 14.69
C ALA A 4 -32.76 -11.53 14.63
N SER A 5 -32.42 -12.19 13.53
CA SER A 5 -31.06 -12.42 13.04
C SER A 5 -30.47 -11.11 12.50
N PRO A 6 -29.23 -10.72 12.85
CA PRO A 6 -28.58 -9.61 12.20
C PRO A 6 -28.05 -10.07 10.82
N LYS A 7 -28.57 -9.42 9.78
CA LYS A 7 -28.05 -9.51 8.41
C LYS A 7 -26.69 -8.82 8.35
N ASN A 8 -25.64 -9.56 7.99
CA ASN A 8 -24.38 -8.98 7.55
C ASN A 8 -24.61 -8.26 6.22
N THR A 9 -24.55 -6.93 6.24
CA THR A 9 -24.50 -6.10 5.04
C THR A 9 -23.07 -5.69 4.77
N CYS A 10 -22.47 -6.24 3.71
CA CYS A 10 -21.35 -5.63 3.00
C CYS A 10 -21.70 -4.17 2.67
N SER A 11 -20.79 -3.24 2.96
CA SER A 11 -20.87 -1.85 2.51
C SER A 11 -19.64 -1.48 1.68
N PRO A 12 -19.80 -0.53 0.74
CA PRO A 12 -18.97 -0.44 -0.45
C PRO A 12 -17.73 0.43 -0.26
N LEU A 13 -16.71 0.14 -1.07
CA LEU A 13 -15.58 0.99 -1.42
C LEU A 13 -16.02 2.47 -1.56
N GLN A 14 -15.49 3.34 -0.71
CA GLN A 14 -15.55 4.79 -0.91
C GLN A 14 -14.21 5.26 -1.46
N LEU A 15 -14.19 5.56 -2.76
CA LEU A 15 -13.21 6.44 -3.39
C LEU A 15 -13.32 7.82 -2.73
N LEU A 16 -12.30 8.23 -1.98
CA LEU A 16 -12.16 9.62 -1.54
C LEU A 16 -11.21 10.36 -2.48
N SER A 17 -11.79 11.39 -3.07
CA SER A 17 -11.32 12.33 -4.06
C SER A 17 -10.13 13.18 -3.59
N ALA A 18 -9.22 13.43 -4.53
CA ALA A 18 -8.18 14.45 -4.45
C ALA A 18 -8.78 15.82 -4.06
N SER A 19 -8.31 16.37 -2.95
CA SER A 19 -8.67 17.71 -2.48
C SER A 19 -7.59 18.69 -2.93
N SER A 20 -7.85 19.38 -4.04
CA SER A 20 -7.01 20.47 -4.53
C SER A 20 -7.12 21.67 -3.58
N LEU A 21 -6.03 22.00 -2.90
CA LEU A 21 -5.91 23.21 -2.09
C LEU A 21 -5.58 24.39 -3.03
N ALA A 22 -6.57 25.22 -3.33
CA ALA A 22 -6.37 26.46 -4.08
C ALA A 22 -5.91 27.58 -3.13
N LEU A 23 -4.66 28.03 -3.28
CA LEU A 23 -4.15 29.24 -2.62
C LEU A 23 -4.77 30.49 -3.26
N VAL A 24 -5.44 31.30 -2.45
CA VAL A 24 -5.90 32.65 -2.81
C VAL A 24 -4.75 33.63 -2.57
N LEU A 25 -4.19 34.19 -3.64
CA LEU A 25 -3.32 35.36 -3.57
C LEU A 25 -4.15 36.63 -3.78
N LEU A 26 -4.31 37.41 -2.72
CA LEU A 26 -4.85 38.77 -2.74
C LEU A 26 -3.78 39.73 -3.28
N GLY A 27 -3.99 40.19 -4.51
CA GLY A 27 -3.21 41.25 -5.14
C GLY A 27 -3.63 42.64 -4.65
N CYS A 28 -2.66 43.34 -4.08
CA CYS A 28 -2.71 44.72 -3.62
C CYS A 28 -2.67 45.73 -4.80
N GLY A 29 -3.58 46.71 -4.77
CA GLY A 29 -3.38 48.15 -5.06
C GLY A 29 -2.55 48.65 -6.25
N GLY A 30 -3.13 49.64 -6.97
CA GLY A 30 -2.34 50.75 -7.51
C GLY A 30 -2.82 51.30 -8.84
N GLY A 31 -3.35 52.54 -8.84
CA GLY A 31 -3.73 53.27 -10.05
C GLY A 31 -2.71 54.31 -10.54
N SER A 32 -3.17 55.03 -11.56
CA SER A 32 -2.74 56.36 -12.05
C SER A 32 -1.56 56.49 -13.02
N SER A 33 -1.92 56.66 -14.29
CA SER A 33 -1.62 57.80 -15.19
C SER A 33 -0.40 58.68 -14.87
N GLY A 34 0.51 58.76 -15.84
CA GLY A 34 1.52 59.82 -15.94
C GLY A 34 2.48 59.57 -17.11
N GLY A 35 2.06 59.93 -18.33
CA GLY A 35 2.93 59.88 -19.50
C GLY A 35 4.04 60.94 -19.40
N ASN A 36 5.26 60.55 -19.75
CA ASN A 36 6.25 61.50 -20.23
C ASN A 36 7.14 60.83 -21.29
N THR A 37 7.14 61.46 -22.45
CA THR A 37 7.91 61.15 -23.64
C THR A 37 9.40 61.44 -23.40
N GLY A 38 10.23 60.42 -23.62
CA GLY A 38 11.69 60.56 -23.60
C GLY A 38 12.34 59.43 -24.39
N THR A 39 12.64 59.70 -25.66
CA THR A 39 13.49 58.88 -26.53
C THR A 39 14.81 58.59 -25.83
N THR A 40 14.97 57.37 -25.33
CA THR A 40 16.23 56.80 -24.84
C THR A 40 16.33 55.39 -25.40
N GLY A 41 17.53 55.03 -25.88
CA GLY A 41 17.77 53.77 -26.59
C GLY A 41 17.18 52.57 -25.85
N GLU A 42 16.71 51.59 -26.62
CA GLU A 42 16.13 50.34 -26.14
C GLU A 42 16.97 49.75 -25.00
N LYS A 43 16.63 50.08 -23.75
CA LYS A 43 17.00 49.25 -22.61
C LYS A 43 16.27 47.94 -22.88
N ARG A 44 17.00 46.90 -23.29
CA ARG A 44 16.49 45.53 -23.27
C ARG A 44 15.84 45.34 -21.90
N SER A 45 14.52 45.20 -21.89
CA SER A 45 13.77 44.87 -20.69
C SER A 45 14.32 43.54 -20.20
N ILE A 46 15.02 43.54 -19.06
CA ILE A 46 15.52 42.32 -18.43
C ILE A 46 14.28 41.59 -17.92
N GLN A 47 13.89 40.52 -18.61
CA GLN A 47 12.80 39.67 -18.17
C GLN A 47 13.29 38.78 -17.03
N PRO A 48 12.59 38.72 -15.89
CA PRO A 48 12.97 37.85 -14.80
C PRO A 48 12.84 36.39 -15.23
N PRO A 49 13.71 35.49 -14.73
CA PRO A 49 13.54 34.06 -14.96
C PRO A 49 12.18 33.60 -14.43
N THR A 50 11.52 32.76 -15.22
CA THR A 50 10.20 32.20 -14.94
C THR A 50 10.27 30.68 -14.94
N LEU A 51 9.54 30.06 -14.03
CA LEU A 51 9.32 28.63 -13.98
C LEU A 51 7.80 28.40 -14.05
N GLU A 52 7.37 27.31 -14.68
CA GLU A 52 5.94 27.08 -14.93
C GLU A 52 5.12 26.85 -13.66
N SER A 53 5.76 26.32 -12.61
CA SER A 53 5.17 26.04 -11.31
C SER A 53 6.13 26.40 -10.17
N THR A 54 5.57 26.50 -8.96
CA THR A 54 6.32 26.57 -7.69
C THR A 54 6.26 25.26 -6.90
N TYR A 55 5.51 24.26 -7.40
CA TYR A 55 5.44 22.92 -6.82
C TYR A 55 5.75 21.88 -7.90
N TYR A 56 6.65 20.96 -7.59
CA TYR A 56 7.05 19.88 -8.49
C TYR A 56 7.13 18.55 -7.77
N THR A 57 6.89 17.48 -8.51
CA THR A 57 7.13 16.12 -8.05
C THR A 57 8.30 15.55 -8.85
N VAL A 58 9.28 14.99 -8.14
CA VAL A 58 10.49 14.40 -8.74
C VAL A 58 10.63 12.97 -8.25
N ASP A 59 11.05 12.08 -9.13
CA ASP A 59 11.34 10.69 -8.77
C ASP A 59 12.81 10.62 -8.32
N GLU A 60 13.08 9.92 -7.23
CA GLU A 60 14.44 9.70 -6.75
C GLU A 60 15.35 9.05 -7.80
N GLY A 61 16.63 9.43 -7.83
CA GLY A 61 17.62 8.85 -8.74
C GLY A 61 17.39 9.16 -10.23
N VAL A 62 16.41 10.00 -10.58
CA VAL A 62 16.07 10.37 -11.96
C VAL A 62 16.25 11.86 -12.18
N GLU A 63 16.91 12.22 -13.28
CA GLU A 63 16.99 13.61 -13.73
C GLU A 63 15.60 14.10 -14.18
N THR A 64 15.09 15.13 -13.51
CA THR A 64 13.78 15.71 -13.80
C THR A 64 13.94 17.15 -14.31
N ARG A 65 13.41 17.42 -15.50
CA ARG A 65 13.41 18.76 -16.10
C ARG A 65 12.21 19.56 -15.61
N LEU A 66 12.46 20.71 -15.01
CA LEU A 66 11.45 21.70 -14.65
C LEU A 66 11.35 22.72 -15.78
N ALA A 67 10.20 22.81 -16.40
CA ALA A 67 9.99 23.73 -17.51
C ALA A 67 9.91 25.19 -17.05
N GLY A 68 10.46 26.08 -17.87
CA GLY A 68 10.46 27.51 -17.64
C GLY A 68 11.21 28.27 -18.73
N ASN A 69 11.54 29.52 -18.44
CA ASN A 69 12.42 30.34 -19.26
C ASN A 69 13.35 31.13 -18.34
N LEU A 70 14.64 30.81 -18.40
CA LEU A 70 15.66 31.46 -17.59
C LEU A 70 16.10 32.80 -18.20
N HIS A 71 15.76 33.09 -19.46
CA HIS A 71 16.11 34.33 -20.16
C HIS A 71 17.62 34.65 -20.12
N GLY A 72 18.47 33.61 -20.23
CA GLY A 72 19.93 33.73 -20.10
C GLY A 72 20.44 34.01 -18.69
N ALA A 73 19.60 33.79 -17.66
CA ALA A 73 20.02 33.87 -16.26
C ALA A 73 20.83 32.64 -15.86
N GLU A 74 21.94 32.85 -15.15
CA GLU A 74 22.75 31.78 -14.58
C GLU A 74 22.29 31.46 -13.15
N ILE A 75 22.42 30.21 -12.73
CA ILE A 75 22.19 29.81 -11.33
C ILE A 75 23.41 30.26 -10.52
N GLN A 76 23.22 31.23 -9.62
CA GLN A 76 24.28 31.72 -8.75
C GLN A 76 24.47 30.80 -7.54
N SER A 77 23.37 30.38 -6.92
CA SER A 77 23.35 29.51 -5.75
C SER A 77 21.99 28.87 -5.62
N TYR A 78 21.94 27.78 -4.87
CA TYR A 78 20.70 27.23 -4.35
C TYR A 78 20.88 26.84 -2.89
N THR A 79 19.81 26.94 -2.13
CA THR A 79 19.76 26.59 -0.71
C THR A 79 18.56 25.70 -0.46
N LEU A 80 18.75 24.66 0.34
CA LEU A 80 17.71 23.75 0.79
C LEU A 80 17.47 24.01 2.28
N GLU A 81 16.21 23.97 2.71
CA GLU A 81 15.89 24.03 4.14
C GLU A 81 16.27 22.73 4.87
N GLU A 82 16.34 21.63 4.14
CA GLU A 82 16.68 20.30 4.65
C GLU A 82 18.05 19.85 4.13
N ASP A 83 18.75 19.04 4.94
CA ASP A 83 20.06 18.46 4.59
C ASP A 83 19.85 17.24 3.68
N ILE A 84 19.65 17.51 2.39
CA ILE A 84 19.45 16.52 1.35
C ILE A 84 20.33 16.80 0.13
N ASP A 85 20.90 15.75 -0.45
CA ASP A 85 21.77 15.82 -1.63
C ASP A 85 20.99 16.07 -2.94
N LEU A 86 20.12 17.08 -2.96
CA LEU A 86 19.45 17.53 -4.19
C LEU A 86 20.43 18.33 -5.06
N THR A 87 20.64 17.87 -6.28
CA THR A 87 21.44 18.61 -7.26
C THR A 87 20.56 19.46 -8.16
N VAL A 88 20.99 20.70 -8.41
CA VAL A 88 20.25 21.68 -9.23
C VAL A 88 21.19 22.21 -10.32
N SER A 89 20.75 22.14 -11.58
CA SER A 89 21.47 22.73 -12.70
C SER A 89 20.52 23.38 -13.71
N ALA A 90 21.06 24.25 -14.58
CA ALA A 90 20.28 24.88 -15.63
C ALA A 90 20.20 23.96 -16.86
N VAL A 91 19.07 23.97 -17.56
CA VAL A 91 18.99 23.30 -18.87
C VAL A 91 19.83 24.12 -19.89
N PRO A 92 20.66 23.48 -20.73
CA PRO A 92 21.57 24.20 -21.65
C PRO A 92 20.92 25.15 -22.67
N ASP A 93 19.60 25.03 -22.90
CA ASP A 93 18.81 25.84 -23.83
C ASP A 93 17.97 26.94 -23.13
N ASP A 94 18.26 27.25 -21.86
CA ASP A 94 17.57 28.22 -21.00
C ASP A 94 16.08 27.92 -20.74
N THR A 95 15.60 26.71 -21.02
CA THR A 95 14.19 26.36 -20.88
C THR A 95 13.82 25.83 -19.47
N GLY A 96 14.66 26.09 -18.47
CA GLY A 96 14.35 25.82 -17.07
C GLY A 96 15.49 25.12 -16.32
N LEU A 97 15.13 24.26 -15.36
CA LEU A 97 16.06 23.60 -14.44
C LEU A 97 16.10 22.09 -14.66
N ILE A 98 17.20 21.47 -14.28
CA ILE A 98 17.34 20.02 -14.09
C ILE A 98 17.56 19.77 -12.61
N LEU A 99 16.73 18.92 -12.03
CA LEU A 99 16.86 18.42 -10.67
C LEU A 99 17.23 16.95 -10.69
N THR A 100 18.18 16.54 -9.85
CA THR A 100 18.41 15.12 -9.55
C THR A 100 18.30 14.92 -8.05
N ALA A 101 17.24 14.22 -7.63
CA ALA A 101 17.01 13.86 -6.24
C ALA A 101 17.83 12.62 -5.86
N PRO A 102 18.36 12.54 -4.63
CA PRO A 102 19.01 11.34 -4.14
C PRO A 102 17.98 10.22 -3.89
N PHE A 103 18.47 9.01 -3.65
CA PHE A 103 17.64 7.95 -3.08
C PHE A 103 17.24 8.34 -1.66
N VAL A 104 15.94 8.25 -1.37
CA VAL A 104 15.33 8.56 -0.09
C VAL A 104 14.72 7.28 0.48
N ASN A 105 14.61 7.20 1.80
CA ASN A 105 14.01 6.06 2.50
C ASN A 105 12.53 6.30 2.87
N ALA A 106 11.97 7.42 2.44
CA ALA A 106 10.57 7.81 2.55
C ALA A 106 10.30 8.97 1.57
N PRO A 107 9.06 9.21 1.13
CA PRO A 107 8.69 10.43 0.41
C PRO A 107 9.08 11.67 1.22
N GLN A 108 9.64 12.70 0.58
CA GLN A 108 10.08 13.92 1.26
C GLN A 108 9.60 15.17 0.55
N LEU A 109 9.22 16.19 1.30
CA LEU A 109 8.86 17.51 0.80
C LEU A 109 9.96 18.50 1.16
N VAL A 110 10.68 18.99 0.15
CA VAL A 110 11.83 19.87 0.35
C VAL A 110 11.54 21.26 -0.21
N ASN A 111 11.85 22.29 0.55
CA ASN A 111 11.81 23.67 0.09
C ASN A 111 13.19 24.07 -0.49
N LEU A 112 13.19 24.41 -1.77
CA LEU A 112 14.35 24.81 -2.54
C LEU A 112 14.25 26.30 -2.86
N LEU A 113 15.23 27.08 -2.41
CA LEU A 113 15.43 28.47 -2.80
C LEU A 113 16.52 28.55 -3.87
N VAL A 114 16.17 28.95 -5.09
CA VAL A 114 17.11 29.16 -6.19
C VAL A 114 17.34 30.65 -6.40
N THR A 115 18.61 31.05 -6.44
CA THR A 115 19.03 32.41 -6.76
C THR A 115 19.61 32.45 -8.16
N PHE A 116 18.95 33.18 -9.04
CA PHE A 116 19.38 33.42 -10.41
C PHE A 116 20.08 34.77 -10.51
N ASN A 117 21.15 34.86 -11.31
CA ASN A 117 21.74 36.13 -11.71
C ASN A 117 21.44 36.40 -13.19
N ALA A 118 20.79 37.52 -13.47
CA ALA A 118 20.62 38.02 -14.83
C ALA A 118 21.16 39.45 -14.92
N ASN A 119 22.29 39.62 -15.61
CA ASN A 119 22.95 40.90 -15.83
C ASN A 119 23.22 41.69 -14.53
N GLY A 120 23.65 40.99 -13.47
CA GLY A 120 23.98 41.60 -12.18
C GLY A 120 22.78 41.87 -11.26
N ILE A 121 21.56 41.50 -11.67
CA ILE A 121 20.36 41.51 -10.81
C ILE A 121 20.09 40.08 -10.34
N ASN A 122 19.91 39.93 -9.02
CA ASN A 122 19.56 38.66 -8.42
C ASN A 122 18.04 38.48 -8.34
N TYR A 123 17.56 37.30 -8.72
CA TYR A 123 16.17 36.89 -8.63
C TYR A 123 16.07 35.61 -7.80
N GLU A 124 15.23 35.66 -6.78
CA GLU A 124 14.98 34.51 -5.90
C GLU A 124 13.68 33.81 -6.29
N ARG A 125 13.69 32.47 -6.21
CA ARG A 125 12.53 31.62 -6.43
C ARG A 125 12.47 30.52 -5.39
N PHE A 126 11.33 30.44 -4.71
CA PHE A 126 10.99 29.35 -3.80
C PHE A 126 10.24 28.26 -4.57
N LEU A 127 10.70 27.03 -4.43
CA LEU A 127 10.15 25.83 -5.05
C LEU A 127 9.89 24.79 -3.95
N ALA A 128 8.69 24.22 -3.95
CA ALA A 128 8.36 23.05 -3.14
C ALA A 128 8.54 21.79 -4.00
N ILE A 129 9.45 20.91 -3.59
CA ILE A 129 9.84 19.71 -4.33
C ILE A 129 9.40 18.49 -3.54
N GLN A 130 8.41 17.76 -4.05
CA GLN A 130 8.00 16.46 -3.53
C GLN A 130 8.85 15.36 -4.18
N ILE A 131 9.76 14.79 -3.41
CA ILE A 131 10.57 13.64 -3.82
C ILE A 131 9.75 12.37 -3.56
N ARG A 132 9.64 11.52 -4.58
CA ARG A 132 9.01 10.20 -4.51
C ARG A 132 10.05 9.12 -4.31
N ASN A 133 9.83 8.29 -3.29
CA ASN A 133 10.58 7.06 -3.05
C ASN A 133 10.11 5.96 -4.01
N THR A 134 10.61 5.97 -5.25
CA THR A 134 10.18 4.99 -6.26
C THR A 134 10.74 3.59 -6.03
N SER A 135 11.85 3.46 -5.30
CA SER A 135 12.48 2.19 -4.93
C SER A 135 11.64 1.40 -3.93
N ALA A 136 10.83 2.08 -3.11
CA ALA A 136 9.92 1.47 -2.15
C ALA A 136 8.60 0.96 -2.73
N LYS A 137 8.36 1.07 -4.05
CA LYS A 137 7.08 0.67 -4.66
C LYS A 137 6.63 -0.76 -4.28
N ALA A 138 7.57 -1.70 -4.20
CA ALA A 138 7.27 -3.08 -3.84
C ALA A 138 6.81 -3.22 -2.38
N ILE A 139 7.42 -2.48 -1.44
CA ILE A 139 7.02 -2.52 -0.03
C ILE A 139 5.68 -1.81 0.18
N GLU A 140 5.41 -0.72 -0.54
CA GLU A 140 4.12 -0.03 -0.51
C GLU A 140 2.99 -0.95 -1.01
N GLU A 141 3.21 -1.63 -2.14
CA GLU A 141 2.23 -2.56 -2.70
C GLU A 141 1.96 -3.73 -1.76
N LYS A 142 3.02 -4.35 -1.23
CA LYS A 142 2.90 -5.42 -0.22
C LYS A 142 2.13 -4.96 1.01
N THR A 143 2.40 -3.75 1.51
CA THR A 143 1.71 -3.18 2.68
C THR A 143 0.22 -3.05 2.42
N ARG A 144 -0.17 -2.47 1.28
CA ARG A 144 -1.59 -2.34 0.90
C ARG A 144 -2.27 -3.71 0.78
N LEU A 145 -1.60 -4.70 0.20
CA LEU A 145 -2.14 -6.05 0.05
C LEU A 145 -2.35 -6.74 1.41
N ILE A 146 -1.39 -6.63 2.33
CA ILE A 146 -1.54 -7.13 3.71
C ILE A 146 -2.72 -6.45 4.41
N MET A 147 -2.83 -5.13 4.31
CA MET A 147 -3.95 -4.38 4.91
C MET A 147 -5.30 -4.80 4.32
N ASN A 148 -5.37 -5.04 3.01
CA ASN A 148 -6.59 -5.51 2.35
C ASN A 148 -6.97 -6.94 2.73
N ASP A 149 -6.00 -7.78 3.08
CA ASP A 149 -6.21 -9.18 3.49
C ASP A 149 -6.38 -9.35 5.02
N ALA A 150 -6.22 -8.27 5.79
CA ALA A 150 -6.19 -8.29 7.26
C ALA A 150 -7.37 -9.06 7.89
N SER A 151 -8.60 -8.83 7.42
CA SER A 151 -9.77 -9.54 7.94
C SER A 151 -9.78 -11.03 7.59
N SER A 152 -9.29 -11.40 6.40
CA SER A 152 -9.18 -12.81 6.00
C SER A 152 -8.13 -13.53 6.85
N LEU A 153 -7.00 -12.87 7.11
CA LEU A 153 -5.93 -13.35 7.98
C LEU A 153 -6.41 -13.56 9.42
N LEU A 154 -7.05 -12.55 10.04
CA LEU A 154 -7.53 -12.62 11.43
C LEU A 154 -8.61 -13.68 11.62
N ASN A 155 -9.47 -13.88 10.63
CA ASN A 155 -10.53 -14.89 10.68
C ASN A 155 -10.07 -16.29 10.27
N LEU A 156 -8.78 -16.47 9.90
CA LEU A 156 -8.28 -17.70 9.30
C LEU A 156 -9.22 -18.24 8.20
N GLY A 157 -9.69 -17.36 7.31
CA GLY A 157 -10.90 -17.60 6.52
C GLY A 157 -10.90 -18.89 5.70
N GLN A 158 -9.74 -19.26 5.14
CA GLN A 158 -9.58 -20.54 4.41
C GLN A 158 -9.66 -21.75 5.34
N ASP A 159 -9.00 -21.70 6.49
CA ASP A 159 -8.98 -22.81 7.46
C ASP A 159 -10.37 -23.02 8.06
N MET A 160 -11.05 -21.92 8.42
CA MET A 160 -12.41 -21.96 8.94
C MET A 160 -13.39 -22.56 7.92
N ALA A 161 -13.30 -22.17 6.65
CA ALA A 161 -14.14 -22.75 5.59
C ALA A 161 -13.93 -24.26 5.45
N LEU A 162 -12.67 -24.72 5.52
CA LEU A 162 -12.33 -26.14 5.43
C LEU A 162 -12.78 -26.95 6.65
N TYR A 163 -12.64 -26.36 7.84
CA TYR A 163 -13.12 -26.97 9.08
C TYR A 163 -14.64 -27.15 9.02
N HIS A 164 -15.38 -26.08 8.68
CA HIS A 164 -16.84 -26.13 8.56
C HIS A 164 -17.28 -27.19 7.56
N PHE A 165 -16.67 -27.20 6.37
CA PHE A 165 -16.95 -28.20 5.34
C PHE A 165 -16.76 -29.63 5.84
N SER A 166 -15.69 -29.88 6.59
CA SER A 166 -15.37 -31.22 7.11
C SER A 166 -16.36 -31.65 8.20
N VAL A 167 -16.75 -30.75 9.10
CA VAL A 167 -17.77 -31.01 10.13
C VAL A 167 -19.15 -31.24 9.50
N ASP A 168 -19.52 -30.43 8.51
CA ASP A 168 -20.78 -30.58 7.78
C ASP A 168 -20.84 -31.90 7.02
N THR A 169 -19.74 -32.26 6.37
CA THR A 169 -19.59 -33.56 5.70
C THR A 169 -19.76 -34.69 6.71
N ALA A 170 -19.06 -34.65 7.85
CA ALA A 170 -19.18 -35.68 8.89
C ALA A 170 -20.63 -35.90 9.35
N TYR A 171 -21.37 -34.81 9.53
CA TYR A 171 -22.79 -34.84 9.91
C TYR A 171 -23.66 -35.45 8.80
N LEU A 172 -23.47 -35.04 7.55
CA LEU A 172 -24.24 -35.55 6.40
C LEU A 172 -24.01 -37.04 6.16
N TYR A 173 -22.80 -37.54 6.42
CA TYR A 173 -22.46 -38.97 6.36
C TYR A 173 -22.85 -39.74 7.62
N GLY A 174 -23.40 -39.08 8.65
CA GLY A 174 -23.83 -39.70 9.89
C GLY A 174 -22.70 -40.16 10.82
N LEU A 175 -21.49 -39.64 10.64
CA LEU A 175 -20.33 -39.92 11.50
C LEU A 175 -20.46 -39.25 12.87
N ILE A 176 -21.12 -38.09 12.91
CA ILE A 176 -21.39 -37.32 14.14
C ILE A 176 -22.88 -36.94 14.25
N PRO A 177 -23.43 -36.87 15.48
CA PRO A 177 -24.79 -36.36 15.68
C PRO A 177 -24.86 -34.84 15.53
N HIS A 178 -26.06 -34.30 15.32
CA HIS A 178 -26.30 -32.85 15.18
C HIS A 178 -25.76 -32.02 16.36
N SER A 179 -25.88 -32.53 17.60
CA SER A 179 -25.36 -31.85 18.79
C SER A 179 -23.84 -31.67 18.75
N GLU A 180 -23.14 -32.67 18.20
CA GLU A 180 -21.68 -32.64 18.08
C GLU A 180 -21.23 -31.69 16.97
N LYS A 181 -21.96 -31.66 15.84
CA LYS A 181 -21.77 -30.65 14.79
C LYS A 181 -21.83 -29.24 15.37
N LEU A 182 -22.90 -28.91 16.11
CA LEU A 182 -23.03 -27.57 16.70
C LEU A 182 -21.89 -27.25 17.66
N ARG A 183 -21.47 -28.23 18.47
CA ARG A 183 -20.34 -28.07 19.40
C ARG A 183 -19.03 -27.78 18.67
N LEU A 184 -18.72 -28.54 17.62
CA LEU A 184 -17.49 -28.37 16.83
C LEU A 184 -17.47 -27.04 16.08
N LEU A 185 -18.59 -26.64 15.45
CA LEU A 185 -18.69 -25.36 14.76
C LEU A 185 -18.53 -24.15 15.71
N ASP A 186 -18.94 -24.27 16.97
CA ASP A 186 -18.74 -23.24 18.00
C ASP A 186 -17.29 -23.24 18.57
N GLU A 187 -16.56 -24.35 18.41
CA GLU A 187 -15.22 -24.52 18.98
C GLU A 187 -14.11 -23.83 18.17
N PHE A 188 -14.29 -23.68 16.86
CA PHE A 188 -13.35 -22.94 16.03
C PHE A 188 -13.66 -21.44 16.08
N SER A 189 -13.00 -20.75 17.01
CA SER A 189 -12.97 -19.29 17.11
C SER A 189 -11.53 -18.80 16.91
N PRO A 190 -11.18 -18.23 15.73
CA PRO A 190 -9.87 -17.65 15.47
C PRO A 190 -9.40 -16.66 16.56
N GLU A 191 -10.33 -15.93 17.17
CA GLU A 191 -10.09 -14.99 18.27
C GLU A 191 -9.52 -15.67 19.53
N SER A 192 -9.70 -16.98 19.65
CA SER A 192 -9.15 -17.81 20.73
C SER A 192 -7.68 -18.19 20.51
N SER A 193 -7.10 -17.86 19.34
CA SER A 193 -5.66 -18.03 19.10
C SER A 193 -4.84 -17.16 20.05
N PRO A 194 -3.76 -17.68 20.67
CA PRO A 194 -2.95 -16.93 21.64
C PRO A 194 -2.35 -15.63 21.11
N VAL A 195 -2.18 -15.52 19.78
CA VAL A 195 -1.55 -14.37 19.11
C VAL A 195 -2.55 -13.48 18.38
N HIS A 196 -3.86 -13.79 18.39
CA HIS A 196 -4.86 -13.05 17.61
C HIS A 196 -4.88 -11.55 17.94
N SER A 197 -4.96 -11.20 19.23
CA SER A 197 -4.99 -9.79 19.67
C SER A 197 -3.71 -9.03 19.32
N GLN A 198 -2.55 -9.70 19.41
CA GLN A 198 -1.27 -9.12 19.04
C GLN A 198 -1.19 -8.89 17.52
N LEU A 199 -1.63 -9.86 16.72
CA LEU A 199 -1.70 -9.74 15.27
C LEU A 199 -2.64 -8.60 14.83
N GLN A 200 -3.80 -8.49 15.47
CA GLN A 200 -4.74 -7.39 15.22
C GLN A 200 -4.11 -6.02 15.51
N SER A 201 -3.49 -5.85 16.70
CA SER A 201 -2.79 -4.62 17.05
C SER A 201 -1.70 -4.28 16.04
N GLN A 202 -0.94 -5.29 15.60
CA GLN A 202 0.15 -5.11 14.65
C GLN A 202 -0.34 -4.70 13.25
N LEU A 203 -1.51 -5.18 12.82
CA LEU A 203 -2.14 -4.76 11.56
C LEU A 203 -2.64 -3.31 11.64
N ASP A 204 -3.19 -2.90 12.78
CA ASP A 204 -3.59 -1.50 13.02
C ASP A 204 -2.37 -0.55 13.05
N GLU A 205 -1.27 -1.00 13.66
CA GLU A 205 0.02 -0.30 13.66
C GLU A 205 0.60 -0.18 12.25
N LEU A 206 0.54 -1.24 11.42
CA LEU A 206 0.96 -1.17 10.01
C LEU A 206 0.15 -0.14 9.23
N SER A 207 -1.17 -0.07 9.42
CA SER A 207 -2.02 0.93 8.76
C SER A 207 -1.62 2.35 9.14
N THR A 208 -1.29 2.58 10.41
CA THR A 208 -0.84 3.89 10.90
C THR A 208 0.53 4.25 10.33
N ALA A 209 1.49 3.31 10.44
CA ALA A 209 2.84 3.45 9.91
C ALA A 209 2.85 3.71 8.40
N PHE A 210 1.94 3.08 7.64
CA PHE A 210 1.81 3.33 6.21
C PHE A 210 1.31 4.73 5.88
N SER A 211 0.31 5.24 6.62
CA SER A 211 -0.14 6.63 6.48
C SER A 211 0.96 7.63 6.83
N ASP A 212 1.80 7.31 7.81
CA ASP A 212 2.91 8.18 8.24
C ASP A 212 4.12 8.08 7.31
N TYR A 213 4.35 6.92 6.68
CA TYR A 213 5.28 6.76 5.58
C TYR A 213 4.89 7.61 4.37
N GLU A 214 3.60 7.64 3.98
CA GLU A 214 3.13 8.50 2.87
C GLU A 214 3.37 10.01 3.15
N LYS A 215 3.58 10.39 4.42
CA LYS A 215 3.93 11.76 4.86
C LYS A 215 5.43 11.97 5.08
N GLY A 216 6.27 10.97 4.85
CA GLY A 216 7.72 11.04 5.07
C GLY A 216 8.16 10.91 6.52
N ILE A 217 7.28 10.49 7.44
CA ILE A 217 7.57 10.40 8.88
C ILE A 217 8.21 9.06 9.24
N VAL A 218 7.73 7.98 8.60
CA VAL A 218 8.21 6.61 8.79
C VAL A 218 9.05 6.21 7.59
N SER A 219 10.13 5.48 7.84
CA SER A 219 11.06 4.98 6.82
C SER A 219 10.68 3.60 6.26
N ASP A 220 11.26 3.25 5.10
CA ASP A 220 11.17 1.92 4.50
C ASP A 220 11.55 0.79 5.46
N SER A 221 12.60 1.00 6.26
CA SER A 221 13.07 0.01 7.23
C SER A 221 12.06 -0.24 8.34
N GLU A 222 11.38 0.81 8.78
CA GLU A 222 10.33 0.69 9.80
C GLU A 222 9.11 -0.02 9.23
N LEU A 223 8.65 0.36 8.02
CA LEU A 223 7.59 -0.39 7.34
C LEU A 223 7.93 -1.87 7.18
N LYS A 224 9.17 -2.18 6.77
CA LYS A 224 9.64 -3.56 6.58
C LYS A 224 9.60 -4.34 7.89
N GLN A 225 10.04 -3.72 8.97
CA GLN A 225 10.01 -4.34 10.30
C GLN A 225 8.57 -4.68 10.73
N GLN A 226 7.61 -3.79 10.49
CA GLN A 226 6.19 -4.05 10.80
C GLN A 226 5.66 -5.25 10.00
N ILE A 227 5.97 -5.32 8.71
CA ILE A 227 5.60 -6.47 7.83
C ILE A 227 6.24 -7.77 8.33
N ASP A 228 7.51 -7.75 8.73
CA ASP A 228 8.22 -8.93 9.21
C ASP A 228 7.59 -9.47 10.51
N VAL A 229 7.18 -8.58 11.43
CA VAL A 229 6.45 -8.97 12.65
C VAL A 229 5.09 -9.57 12.30
N ILE A 230 4.34 -8.98 11.36
CA ILE A 230 3.05 -9.54 10.90
C ILE A 230 3.25 -10.94 10.32
N ASN A 231 4.28 -11.16 9.50
CA ASN A 231 4.55 -12.48 8.92
C ASN A 231 4.82 -13.53 10.01
N ALA A 232 5.60 -13.19 11.03
CA ALA A 232 5.89 -14.10 12.15
C ALA A 232 4.64 -14.40 13.01
N LEU A 233 3.78 -13.40 13.23
CA LEU A 233 2.51 -13.57 13.94
C LEU A 233 1.48 -14.34 13.12
N ALA A 234 1.43 -14.13 11.79
CA ALA A 234 0.57 -14.87 10.89
C ALA A 234 0.92 -16.36 10.85
N GLU A 235 2.21 -16.70 10.85
CA GLU A 235 2.67 -18.09 10.95
C GLU A 235 2.16 -18.75 12.25
N GLN A 236 2.37 -18.11 13.42
CA GLN A 236 1.88 -18.59 14.71
C GLN A 236 0.34 -18.64 14.79
N HIS A 237 -0.34 -17.66 14.20
CA HIS A 237 -1.80 -17.64 14.15
C HIS A 237 -2.33 -18.80 13.29
N GLY A 238 -1.64 -19.09 12.18
CA GLY A 238 -1.92 -20.23 11.31
C GLY A 238 -1.71 -21.58 12.00
N GLU A 239 -0.82 -21.71 13.00
CA GLU A 239 -0.67 -22.95 13.77
C GLU A 239 -1.96 -23.33 14.53
N TYR A 240 -2.69 -22.33 15.04
CA TYR A 240 -4.01 -22.56 15.65
C TYR A 240 -4.99 -23.15 14.63
N GLY A 241 -5.03 -22.60 13.41
CA GLY A 241 -5.87 -23.12 12.33
C GLY A 241 -5.51 -24.56 11.95
N VAL A 242 -4.21 -24.89 11.87
CA VAL A 242 -3.75 -26.27 11.63
C VAL A 242 -4.21 -27.20 12.74
N GLN A 243 -4.06 -26.80 14.01
CA GLN A 243 -4.49 -27.64 15.13
C GLN A 243 -5.98 -27.94 15.05
N LYS A 244 -6.81 -26.95 14.70
CA LYS A 244 -8.25 -27.17 14.49
C LYS A 244 -8.53 -28.13 13.33
N LEU A 245 -7.79 -28.05 12.23
CA LEU A 245 -7.91 -29.00 11.12
C LEU A 245 -7.40 -30.41 11.49
N ILE A 246 -6.45 -30.54 12.39
CA ILE A 246 -6.01 -31.83 12.95
C ILE A 246 -7.12 -32.43 13.83
N ASP A 247 -7.76 -31.64 14.68
CA ASP A 247 -8.78 -32.12 15.62
C ASP A 247 -9.99 -32.75 14.92
N ILE A 248 -10.19 -32.46 13.62
CA ILE A 248 -11.26 -32.97 12.77
C ILE A 248 -10.77 -33.80 11.58
N SER A 249 -9.48 -34.17 11.53
CA SER A 249 -8.89 -34.84 10.36
C SER A 249 -9.61 -36.13 9.99
N ASP A 250 -9.99 -36.93 11.00
CA ASP A 250 -10.72 -38.20 10.86
C ASP A 250 -12.04 -38.06 10.08
N PHE A 251 -12.64 -36.87 10.07
CA PHE A 251 -13.87 -36.57 9.34
C PHE A 251 -13.62 -36.18 7.88
N SER A 252 -12.51 -35.49 7.63
CA SER A 252 -12.17 -34.93 6.32
C SER A 252 -11.57 -35.98 5.36
N GLU A 253 -10.89 -37.00 5.89
CA GLU A 253 -10.22 -38.06 5.13
C GLU A 253 -11.15 -38.86 4.21
N ALA A 254 -12.46 -38.86 4.49
CA ALA A 254 -13.45 -39.50 3.64
C ALA A 254 -13.63 -38.80 2.27
N VAL A 255 -13.22 -37.53 2.17
CA VAL A 255 -13.48 -36.68 0.99
C VAL A 255 -12.22 -36.03 0.44
N VAL A 256 -11.27 -35.63 1.29
CA VAL A 256 -9.97 -35.06 0.88
C VAL A 256 -8.86 -35.59 1.78
N PRO A 257 -7.59 -35.67 1.28
CA PRO A 257 -6.46 -35.95 2.15
C PRO A 257 -6.35 -34.94 3.29
N ALA A 258 -5.78 -35.38 4.42
CA ALA A 258 -5.62 -34.56 5.62
C ALA A 258 -4.94 -33.21 5.31
N LEU A 259 -5.56 -32.11 5.79
CA LEU A 259 -5.11 -30.73 5.60
C LEU A 259 -4.29 -30.24 6.81
N THR A 260 -3.42 -31.10 7.31
CA THR A 260 -2.79 -30.98 8.64
C THR A 260 -1.39 -30.36 8.62
N TYR A 261 -0.97 -29.84 7.47
CA TYR A 261 0.39 -29.31 7.29
C TYR A 261 0.41 -28.10 6.36
N GLY A 262 1.55 -27.42 6.33
CA GLY A 262 1.76 -26.16 5.61
C GLY A 262 1.76 -24.96 6.56
N THR A 263 2.45 -23.90 6.16
CA THR A 263 2.61 -22.69 6.97
C THR A 263 1.83 -21.55 6.34
N LEU A 264 1.04 -20.83 7.15
CA LEU A 264 0.35 -19.63 6.70
C LEU A 264 1.38 -18.52 6.42
N LYS A 265 1.57 -18.16 5.15
CA LYS A 265 2.54 -17.15 4.73
C LYS A 265 1.94 -16.21 3.69
N PHE A 266 2.41 -14.98 3.67
CA PHE A 266 2.10 -14.04 2.60
C PHE A 266 2.85 -14.45 1.34
N SER A 267 2.13 -14.59 0.22
CA SER A 267 2.76 -14.79 -1.08
C SER A 267 2.64 -13.51 -1.90
N GLU A 268 3.78 -12.96 -2.32
CA GLU A 268 3.83 -11.71 -3.10
C GLU A 268 3.22 -11.88 -4.50
N GLU A 269 3.30 -13.08 -5.07
CA GLU A 269 2.74 -13.40 -6.38
C GLU A 269 1.21 -13.32 -6.40
N ILE A 270 0.57 -13.57 -5.25
CA ILE A 270 -0.88 -13.56 -5.11
C ILE A 270 -1.40 -12.50 -4.17
N GLY A 271 -0.58 -11.78 -3.43
CA GLY A 271 -1.02 -10.68 -2.58
C GLY A 271 -1.96 -11.04 -1.41
N PHE A 272 -1.92 -12.28 -0.89
CA PHE A 272 -2.66 -12.65 0.32
C PHE A 272 -1.95 -13.76 1.13
N PHE A 273 -2.39 -13.95 2.37
CA PHE A 273 -1.90 -15.03 3.23
C PHE A 273 -2.57 -16.36 2.89
N SER A 274 -1.77 -17.39 2.64
CA SER A 274 -2.27 -18.74 2.40
C SER A 274 -1.26 -19.79 2.85
N ARG A 275 -1.77 -20.94 3.32
CA ARG A 275 -0.97 -22.14 3.56
C ARG A 275 -0.87 -23.05 2.35
N PHE A 276 -1.86 -22.94 1.46
CA PHE A 276 -1.98 -23.78 0.27
C PHE A 276 -1.05 -23.27 -0.83
N VAL A 277 -0.92 -21.94 -0.91
CA VAL A 277 -0.01 -21.29 -1.85
C VAL A 277 1.40 -21.34 -1.26
N GLY A 278 2.28 -22.10 -1.92
CA GLY A 278 3.68 -22.31 -1.48
C GLY A 278 3.96 -23.67 -0.83
N THR A 279 2.92 -24.49 -0.61
CA THR A 279 3.09 -25.89 -0.17
C THR A 279 2.82 -26.82 -1.36
N ASN A 280 3.88 -27.41 -1.93
CA ASN A 280 3.84 -28.16 -3.20
C ASN A 280 2.91 -29.38 -3.18
N ASP A 281 2.56 -29.90 -2.00
CA ASP A 281 1.72 -31.08 -1.89
C ASP A 281 0.23 -30.79 -2.21
N TYR A 282 -0.23 -29.54 -2.07
CA TYR A 282 -1.62 -29.18 -2.36
C TYR A 282 -1.87 -28.90 -3.84
N GLY A 283 -0.85 -28.47 -4.58
CA GLY A 283 -1.00 -28.10 -5.97
C GLY A 283 0.23 -27.42 -6.56
N SER A 284 0.08 -26.96 -7.79
CA SER A 284 1.12 -26.22 -8.50
C SER A 284 0.60 -24.88 -9.00
N TRP A 285 1.48 -23.90 -9.08
CA TRP A 285 1.15 -22.58 -9.59
C TRP A 285 1.22 -22.56 -11.10
N GLN A 286 0.14 -22.14 -11.77
CA GLN A 286 0.05 -22.05 -13.23
C GLN A 286 -0.80 -20.84 -13.61
N ASP A 287 -0.30 -20.01 -14.54
CA ASP A 287 -1.02 -18.86 -15.12
C ASP A 287 -1.66 -17.91 -14.08
N GLY A 288 -0.96 -17.64 -12.98
CA GLY A 288 -1.47 -16.72 -11.95
C GLY A 288 -2.57 -17.32 -11.05
N LYS A 289 -2.71 -18.64 -11.02
CA LYS A 289 -3.64 -19.36 -10.15
C LYS A 289 -3.02 -20.63 -9.55
N LEU A 290 -3.45 -20.96 -8.33
CA LEU A 290 -3.12 -22.26 -7.72
C LEU A 290 -4.02 -23.32 -8.34
N ILE A 291 -3.41 -24.27 -9.03
CA ILE A 291 -4.08 -25.47 -9.53
C ILE A 291 -3.87 -26.57 -8.50
N LEU A 292 -4.94 -26.88 -7.77
CA LEU A 292 -4.92 -27.95 -6.77
C LEU A 292 -4.76 -29.32 -7.44
N ASN A 293 -4.07 -30.22 -6.76
CA ASN A 293 -4.00 -31.63 -7.15
C ASN A 293 -5.41 -32.24 -7.14
N GLU A 294 -5.64 -33.26 -7.98
CA GLU A 294 -6.97 -33.87 -8.17
C GLU A 294 -7.61 -34.35 -6.86
N SER A 295 -6.78 -34.82 -5.91
CA SER A 295 -7.20 -35.24 -4.56
C SER A 295 -7.85 -34.13 -3.72
N TYR A 296 -7.61 -32.86 -4.07
CA TYR A 296 -8.17 -31.69 -3.38
C TYR A 296 -9.25 -30.97 -4.22
N ALA A 297 -9.67 -31.55 -5.35
CA ALA A 297 -10.75 -31.00 -6.16
C ALA A 297 -12.06 -30.71 -5.38
N PRO A 298 -12.49 -31.55 -4.40
CA PRO A 298 -13.72 -31.30 -3.64
C PRO A 298 -13.73 -30.01 -2.81
N ILE A 299 -12.55 -29.51 -2.43
CA ILE A 299 -12.40 -28.29 -1.60
C ILE A 299 -11.92 -27.08 -2.40
N ALA A 300 -11.83 -27.19 -3.73
CA ALA A 300 -11.25 -26.13 -4.56
C ALA A 300 -11.97 -24.78 -4.47
N SER A 301 -13.27 -24.77 -4.20
CA SER A 301 -14.04 -23.53 -3.99
C SER A 301 -13.84 -22.89 -2.62
N LEU A 302 -13.32 -23.65 -1.65
CA LEU A 302 -13.08 -23.22 -0.26
C LEU A 302 -11.68 -22.64 -0.06
N ILE A 303 -10.76 -22.96 -0.98
CA ILE A 303 -9.40 -22.43 -0.99
C ILE A 303 -9.37 -21.23 -1.92
N ARG A 304 -8.82 -20.10 -1.43
CA ARG A 304 -8.58 -18.94 -2.28
C ARG A 304 -7.38 -19.25 -3.17
N THR A 305 -7.61 -19.31 -4.47
CA THR A 305 -6.58 -19.64 -5.46
C THR A 305 -6.07 -18.43 -6.24
N ASN A 306 -6.70 -17.26 -6.08
CA ASN A 306 -6.33 -15.98 -6.68
C ASN A 306 -6.96 -14.79 -5.92
N LEU A 307 -6.49 -13.57 -6.17
CA LEU A 307 -6.94 -12.34 -5.49
C LEU A 307 -8.42 -12.04 -5.63
N SER A 308 -9.00 -12.31 -6.81
CA SER A 308 -10.38 -11.96 -7.14
C SER A 308 -11.42 -12.97 -6.64
N GLN A 309 -10.97 -14.09 -6.07
CA GLN A 309 -11.86 -15.12 -5.56
C GLN A 309 -12.30 -14.80 -4.14
N ASP A 310 -13.60 -14.54 -3.98
CA ASP A 310 -14.25 -14.61 -2.67
C ASP A 310 -14.50 -16.07 -2.30
N ILE A 311 -14.11 -16.46 -1.08
CA ILE A 311 -14.47 -17.76 -0.52
C ILE A 311 -15.94 -17.69 -0.13
N ARG A 312 -16.77 -18.50 -0.76
CA ARG A 312 -18.18 -18.64 -0.36
C ARG A 312 -18.26 -19.70 0.72
N CYS A 313 -18.62 -19.29 1.94
CA CYS A 313 -18.95 -20.20 3.05
C CYS A 313 -20.33 -20.86 2.89
N ASP A 314 -21.04 -20.58 1.80
CA ASP A 314 -22.33 -21.19 1.50
C ASP A 314 -22.10 -22.64 1.02
N ALA A 315 -22.01 -23.56 1.98
CA ALA A 315 -22.30 -24.96 1.73
C ALA A 315 -23.82 -25.09 1.46
N PHE A 316 -24.16 -25.93 0.47
CA PHE A 316 -25.53 -26.29 0.11
C PHE A 316 -26.36 -26.83 1.29
#